data_AF-A0A100HNF3-F1
#
_entry.id   AF-A0A100HNF3-F1
#
_cell.length_a   1.000
_cell.length_b   1.000
_cell.length_c   1.000
_cell.angle_alpha   90.00
_cell.angle_beta   90.00
_cell.angle_gamma   90.00
#
_symmetry.space_group_name_H-M   'P 1'
#
loop_
_entity.id
_entity.type
_entity.pdbx_description
1 polymer ?
#
loop_
_entity_poly.entity_id
_entity_poly.type
_entity_poly.pdbx_seq_one_letter_code
_entity_poly.pdbx_strand_id
1 'polypeptide(L)'
;MLARVVAASGVPCQRSELPPEVWRAAREVLPGARALAGSFPRGSAGNCFGTVMGAAGVPGAAAEWMQREPFEAFLHERTRPGGRDGQPGTVLLWRSRDGLAQHAAVTLGGGWALHKAAQTWWTPRVVLPTPTLIRASRSVGWRLSRRQLR
;
A
#
# COMPACT_ATOMS: atom_id res chain seq x y z
N MET A 1 31.81 -10.06 8.16
CA MET A 1 31.22 -9.54 6.90
C MET A 1 30.00 -10.40 6.56
N LEU A 2 28.85 -10.14 7.20
CA LEU A 2 27.62 -10.94 7.05
C LEU A 2 26.73 -10.28 5.99
N ALA A 3 27.07 -10.52 4.73
CA ALA A 3 26.22 -10.16 3.62
C ALA A 3 25.26 -11.33 3.32
N ARG A 4 23.98 -10.99 3.25
CA ARG A 4 23.05 -11.50 2.21
C ARG A 4 22.40 -12.86 2.42
N VAL A 5 21.40 -12.92 3.31
CA VAL A 5 20.22 -13.80 3.15
C VAL A 5 18.95 -13.01 3.49
N VAL A 6 18.58 -12.02 2.67
CA VAL A 6 17.24 -11.40 2.68
C VAL A 6 16.84 -11.09 1.24
N ALA A 7 16.65 -12.12 0.42
CA ALA A 7 16.16 -11.95 -0.94
C ALA A 7 15.40 -13.20 -1.40
N ALA A 8 14.33 -13.54 -0.68
CA ALA A 8 13.25 -14.31 -1.28
C ALA A 8 12.06 -13.35 -1.40
N SER A 9 11.94 -12.69 -2.57
CA SER A 9 10.77 -11.97 -3.13
C SER A 9 10.63 -10.43 -3.07
N GLY A 10 11.54 -9.65 -2.46
CA GLY A 10 11.31 -8.19 -2.32
C GLY A 10 11.95 -7.31 -3.41
N VAL A 11 11.15 -6.62 -4.22
CA VAL A 11 11.65 -5.47 -5.02
C VAL A 11 12.03 -4.34 -4.05
N PRO A 12 13.23 -3.73 -4.15
CA PRO A 12 13.65 -2.67 -3.25
C PRO A 12 12.71 -1.45 -3.33
N CYS A 13 12.53 -0.76 -2.21
CA CYS A 13 11.74 0.47 -2.16
C CYS A 13 12.42 1.56 -3.01
N GLN A 14 11.69 2.14 -3.96
CA GLN A 14 12.19 3.17 -4.88
C GLN A 14 11.76 4.57 -4.46
N ARG A 15 11.60 4.81 -3.14
CA ARG A 15 11.15 6.11 -2.64
C ARG A 15 12.07 7.29 -2.99
N SER A 16 13.36 7.03 -3.23
CA SER A 16 14.36 8.02 -3.65
C SER A 16 14.11 8.52 -5.07
N GLU A 17 13.51 7.67 -5.90
CA GLU A 17 13.21 7.97 -7.31
C GLU A 17 11.93 8.77 -7.48
N LEU A 18 11.15 8.96 -6.39
CA LEU A 18 9.92 9.75 -6.46
C LEU A 18 10.25 11.24 -6.52
N PRO A 19 9.77 11.95 -7.56
CA PRO A 19 9.94 13.39 -7.62
C PRO A 19 9.27 14.10 -6.42
N PRO A 20 9.88 15.16 -5.87
CA PRO A 20 9.31 15.89 -4.72
C PRO A 20 7.88 16.40 -4.93
N GLU A 21 7.52 16.75 -6.16
CA GLU A 21 6.19 17.20 -6.54
C GLU A 21 5.12 16.12 -6.40
N VAL A 22 5.47 14.84 -6.63
CA VAL A 22 4.57 13.71 -6.39
C VAL A 22 4.29 13.58 -4.90
N TRP A 23 5.32 13.69 -4.05
CA TRP A 23 5.13 13.70 -2.59
C TRP A 23 4.25 14.85 -2.12
N ARG A 24 4.44 16.04 -2.69
CA ARG A 24 3.64 17.23 -2.35
C ARG A 24 2.18 17.05 -2.75
N ALA A 25 1.90 16.59 -3.97
CA ALA A 25 0.53 16.35 -4.44
C ALA A 25 -0.15 15.23 -3.65
N ALA A 26 0.57 14.15 -3.31
CA ALA A 26 0.03 13.05 -2.53
C ALA A 26 -0.37 13.47 -1.11
N ARG A 27 0.32 14.45 -0.51
CA ARG A 27 0.15 14.83 0.90
C ARG A 27 -1.28 15.25 1.26
N GLU A 28 -2.01 15.83 0.32
CA GLU A 28 -3.39 16.30 0.54
C GLU A 28 -4.36 15.16 0.87
N VAL A 29 -4.15 13.98 0.27
CA VAL A 29 -5.01 12.80 0.45
C VAL A 29 -4.31 11.66 1.22
N LEU A 30 -2.99 11.69 1.30
CA LEU A 30 -2.14 10.67 1.92
C LEU A 30 -1.07 11.30 2.81
N PRO A 31 -1.47 11.98 3.90
CA PRO A 31 -0.54 12.70 4.76
C PRO A 31 0.50 11.79 5.43
N GLY A 32 0.22 10.49 5.61
CA GLY A 32 1.12 9.52 6.23
C GLY A 32 2.06 8.80 5.27
N ALA A 33 1.85 8.89 3.95
CA ALA A 33 2.55 8.04 2.98
C ALA A 33 4.08 8.21 3.01
N ARG A 34 4.57 9.46 3.09
CA ARG A 34 6.01 9.75 3.06
C ARG A 34 6.74 9.17 4.26
N ALA A 35 6.13 9.21 5.44
CA ALA A 35 6.71 8.64 6.66
C ALA A 35 6.77 7.11 6.60
N LEU A 36 5.79 6.48 5.93
CA LEU A 36 5.73 5.03 5.79
C LEU A 36 6.68 4.49 4.71
N ALA A 37 6.99 5.26 3.67
CA ALA A 37 7.81 4.80 2.55
C ALA A 37 9.24 4.40 2.97
N GLY A 38 9.59 3.13 2.75
CA GLY A 38 10.86 2.52 3.15
C GLY A 38 10.96 2.15 4.63
N SER A 39 9.91 2.38 5.42
CA SER A 39 9.88 2.01 6.83
C SER A 39 9.52 0.53 7.03
N PHE A 40 9.93 0.00 8.17
CA PHE A 40 9.49 -1.32 8.65
C PHE A 40 8.34 -1.16 9.65
N PRO A 41 7.43 -2.13 9.76
CA PRO A 41 6.47 -2.14 10.85
C PRO A 41 7.17 -2.23 12.21
N ARG A 42 6.57 -1.64 13.24
CA ARG A 42 6.99 -1.88 14.62
C ARG A 42 6.45 -3.26 15.02
N GLY A 43 7.34 -4.19 15.37
CA GLY A 43 6.98 -5.57 15.70
C GLY A 43 6.36 -6.34 14.51
N SER A 44 5.61 -7.40 14.81
CA SER A 44 5.01 -8.32 13.83
C SER A 44 3.74 -7.82 13.14
N ALA A 45 3.27 -6.62 13.47
CA ALA A 45 1.86 -6.30 13.29
C ALA A 45 1.51 -5.64 11.94
N GLY A 46 2.33 -4.75 11.37
CA GLY A 46 1.90 -4.01 10.17
C GLY A 46 1.67 -4.90 8.94
N ASN A 47 0.57 -4.70 8.21
CA ASN A 47 0.26 -5.40 6.96
C ASN A 47 -0.14 -4.42 5.83
N CYS A 48 -0.62 -4.94 4.69
CA CYS A 48 -1.00 -4.11 3.54
C CYS A 48 -2.20 -3.19 3.84
N PHE A 49 -3.21 -3.67 4.57
CA PHE A 49 -4.38 -2.89 4.97
C PHE A 49 -4.00 -1.73 5.89
N GLY A 50 -3.24 -2.02 6.95
CA GLY A 50 -2.75 -1.01 7.88
C GLY A 50 -1.85 0.02 7.20
N THR A 51 -1.09 -0.39 6.18
CA THR A 51 -0.26 0.53 5.38
C THR A 51 -1.11 1.51 4.58
N VAL A 52 -2.19 1.06 3.93
CA VAL A 52 -3.10 1.95 3.20
C VAL A 52 -3.81 2.91 4.15
N MET A 53 -4.36 2.41 5.25
CA MET A 53 -5.06 3.24 6.25
C MET A 53 -4.13 4.26 6.90
N GLY A 54 -2.92 3.85 7.31
CA GLY A 54 -1.93 4.77 7.87
C GLY A 54 -1.42 5.78 6.86
N ALA A 55 -1.27 5.42 5.58
CA ALA A 55 -0.93 6.37 4.52
C ALA A 55 -2.03 7.44 4.36
N ALA A 56 -3.29 7.04 4.45
CA ALA A 56 -4.47 7.92 4.47
C ALA A 56 -4.66 8.70 5.79
N GLY A 57 -3.74 8.58 6.75
CA GLY A 57 -3.74 9.35 7.98
C GLY A 57 -4.58 8.77 9.12
N VAL A 58 -5.03 7.52 9.04
CA VAL A 58 -5.69 6.85 10.18
C VAL A 58 -4.65 6.59 11.28
N PRO A 59 -4.81 7.18 12.49
CA PRO A 59 -3.85 7.01 13.58
C PRO A 59 -3.70 5.55 13.99
N GLY A 60 -2.48 5.12 14.31
CA GLY A 60 -2.20 3.76 14.79
C GLY A 60 -2.26 2.65 13.73
N ALA A 61 -3.04 2.81 12.66
CA ALA A 61 -3.36 1.75 11.70
C ALA A 61 -2.14 1.07 11.08
N ALA A 62 -1.07 1.80 10.78
CA ALA A 62 0.14 1.22 10.20
C ALA A 62 0.94 0.36 11.19
N ALA A 63 0.74 0.53 12.49
CA ALA A 63 1.43 -0.19 13.55
C ALA A 63 0.72 -1.48 13.97
N GLU A 64 -0.50 -1.71 13.49
CA GLU A 64 -1.34 -2.84 13.88
C GLU A 64 -1.49 -3.87 12.76
N TRP A 65 -1.80 -5.11 13.17
CA TRP A 65 -2.30 -6.11 12.25
C TRP A 65 -3.74 -5.79 11.95
N MET A 66 -3.93 -5.00 10.90
CA MET A 66 -5.23 -4.55 10.49
C MET A 66 -6.03 -5.73 9.93
N GLN A 67 -7.14 -6.06 10.59
CA GLN A 67 -8.06 -7.11 10.17
C GLN A 67 -8.87 -6.67 8.94
N ARG A 68 -9.57 -7.63 8.32
CA ARG A 68 -10.36 -7.35 7.12
C ARG A 68 -11.55 -6.46 7.42
N GLU A 69 -12.29 -6.74 8.48
CA GLU A 69 -13.53 -6.04 8.83
C GLU A 69 -13.31 -4.53 9.05
N PRO A 70 -12.32 -4.07 9.85
CA PRO A 70 -12.04 -2.65 9.97
C PRO A 70 -11.54 -2.02 8.67
N PHE A 71 -10.80 -2.76 7.84
CA PHE A 71 -10.36 -2.27 6.54
C PHE A 71 -11.54 -2.09 5.58
N GLU A 72 -12.50 -3.01 5.56
CA GLU A 72 -13.73 -2.87 4.75
C GLU A 72 -14.58 -1.69 5.21
N ALA A 73 -14.72 -1.48 6.53
CA ALA A 73 -15.40 -0.30 7.08
C ALA A 73 -14.72 0.99 6.61
N PHE A 74 -13.39 1.06 6.70
CA PHE A 74 -12.60 2.17 6.15
C PHE A 74 -12.86 2.38 4.65
N LEU A 75 -12.86 1.32 3.84
CA LEU A 75 -13.15 1.43 2.41
C LEU A 75 -14.57 1.95 2.15
N HIS A 76 -15.56 1.52 2.93
CA HIS A 76 -16.94 1.97 2.79
C HIS A 76 -17.07 3.48 3.08
N GLU A 77 -16.49 3.93 4.20
CA GLU A 77 -16.60 5.30 4.70
C GLU A 77 -15.76 6.30 3.90
N ARG A 78 -14.50 5.93 3.59
CA ARG A 78 -13.46 6.86 3.13
C ARG A 78 -13.20 6.80 1.64
N THR A 79 -13.89 5.93 0.90
CA THR A 79 -13.67 5.80 -0.55
C THR A 79 -14.96 5.85 -1.35
N ARG A 80 -14.81 5.99 -2.67
CA ARG A 80 -15.85 5.79 -3.67
C ARG A 80 -15.33 4.87 -4.79
N PRO A 81 -16.19 4.17 -5.54
CA PRO A 81 -15.77 3.40 -6.71
C PRO A 81 -14.99 4.27 -7.71
N GLY A 82 -13.97 3.70 -8.34
CA GLY A 82 -13.17 4.38 -9.37
C GLY A 82 -11.77 4.78 -8.90
N GLY A 83 -11.20 5.80 -9.53
CA GLY A 83 -9.79 6.17 -9.40
C GLY A 83 -8.95 5.66 -10.58
N ARG A 84 -7.73 6.19 -10.71
CA ARG A 84 -6.79 5.90 -11.81
C ARG A 84 -5.41 5.62 -11.25
N ASP A 85 -4.64 4.76 -11.90
CA ASP A 85 -3.31 4.33 -11.44
C ASP A 85 -2.28 5.46 -11.31
N GLY A 86 -2.52 6.59 -11.99
CA GLY A 86 -1.71 7.81 -11.90
C GLY A 86 -2.29 8.91 -11.02
N GLN A 87 -3.47 8.72 -10.42
CA GLN A 87 -4.11 9.69 -9.52
C GLN A 87 -3.72 9.37 -8.07
N PRO A 88 -3.31 10.32 -7.23
CA PRO A 88 -3.03 10.05 -5.82
C PRO A 88 -4.29 9.61 -5.06
N GLY A 89 -4.12 8.68 -4.12
CA GLY A 89 -5.20 8.19 -3.27
C GLY A 89 -6.15 7.18 -3.93
N THR A 90 -5.81 6.66 -5.12
CA THR A 90 -6.47 5.47 -5.65
C THR A 90 -5.97 4.23 -4.89
N VAL A 91 -6.88 3.61 -4.14
CA VAL A 91 -6.68 2.32 -3.50
C VAL A 91 -6.80 1.22 -4.56
N LEU A 92 -5.73 0.46 -4.73
CA LEU A 92 -5.68 -0.75 -5.53
C LEU A 92 -6.03 -1.92 -4.63
N LEU A 93 -7.11 -2.62 -4.94
CA LEU A 93 -7.68 -3.64 -4.05
C LEU A 93 -7.82 -4.97 -4.77
N TRP A 94 -7.12 -5.98 -4.27
CA TRP A 94 -7.23 -7.36 -4.74
C TRP A 94 -8.19 -8.13 -3.86
N ARG A 95 -9.20 -8.75 -4.48
CA ARG A 95 -10.20 -9.60 -3.82
C ARG A 95 -10.14 -11.03 -4.33
N SER A 96 -10.42 -12.00 -3.47
CA SER A 96 -10.64 -13.39 -3.88
C SER A 96 -11.91 -13.53 -4.73
N ARG A 97 -12.16 -14.74 -5.24
CA ARG A 97 -13.39 -15.06 -5.98
C ARG A 97 -14.65 -14.80 -5.15
N ASP A 98 -14.59 -15.08 -3.85
CA ASP A 98 -15.69 -14.84 -2.90
C ASP A 98 -15.80 -13.37 -2.47
N GLY A 99 -15.02 -12.48 -3.10
CA GLY A 99 -15.09 -11.04 -2.87
C GLY A 99 -14.36 -10.58 -1.61
N LEU A 100 -13.63 -11.42 -0.88
CA LEU A 100 -12.90 -11.02 0.32
C LEU A 100 -11.62 -10.25 -0.04
N ALA A 101 -11.34 -9.14 0.65
CA ALA A 101 -10.09 -8.41 0.48
C ALA A 101 -8.88 -9.29 0.88
N GLN A 102 -7.89 -9.35 -0.01
CA GLN A 102 -6.68 -10.16 0.15
C GLN A 102 -5.42 -9.30 0.20
N HIS A 103 -5.37 -8.23 -0.60
CA HIS A 103 -4.24 -7.31 -0.64
C HIS A 103 -4.69 -5.91 -1.02
N ALA A 104 -3.94 -4.91 -0.56
CA ALA A 104 -4.20 -3.52 -0.88
C ALA A 104 -2.91 -2.71 -1.06
N ALA A 105 -2.99 -1.70 -1.92
CA ALA A 105 -1.98 -0.68 -2.12
C ALA A 105 -2.65 0.67 -2.35
N VAL A 106 -1.89 1.75 -2.30
CA VAL A 106 -2.42 3.09 -2.61
C VAL A 106 -1.47 3.87 -3.50
N THR A 107 -2.00 4.53 -4.51
CA THR A 107 -1.24 5.33 -5.47
C THR A 107 -0.83 6.67 -4.85
N LEU A 108 0.38 7.12 -5.18
CA LEU A 108 0.95 8.41 -4.78
C LEU A 108 0.79 9.47 -5.89
N GLY A 109 0.29 9.07 -7.07
CA GLY A 109 0.27 9.91 -8.26
C GLY A 109 1.50 9.69 -9.14
N GLY A 110 1.47 10.21 -10.37
CA GLY A 110 2.61 10.13 -11.30
C GLY A 110 3.04 8.70 -11.66
N GLY A 111 2.14 7.72 -11.51
CA GLY A 111 2.43 6.31 -11.78
C GLY A 111 3.18 5.59 -10.65
N TRP A 112 3.17 6.12 -9.42
CA TRP A 112 3.78 5.48 -8.24
C TRP A 112 2.74 4.99 -7.25
N ALA A 113 3.05 3.92 -6.52
CA ALA A 113 2.20 3.35 -5.49
C ALA A 113 2.99 2.79 -4.30
N LEU A 114 2.36 2.81 -3.13
CA LEU A 114 2.87 2.36 -1.84
C LEU A 114 2.10 1.11 -1.39
N HIS A 115 2.83 0.08 -0.94
CA HIS A 115 2.23 -1.05 -0.23
C HIS A 115 3.21 -1.71 0.74
N LYS A 116 2.69 -2.65 1.52
CA LYS A 116 3.50 -3.65 2.22
C LYS A 116 3.31 -4.99 1.53
N ALA A 117 4.38 -5.52 0.92
CA ALA A 117 4.32 -6.70 0.07
C ALA A 117 4.09 -8.00 0.85
N ALA A 118 4.65 -8.11 2.06
CA ALA A 118 4.53 -9.29 2.90
C ALA A 118 4.17 -8.91 4.34
N GLN A 119 3.50 -9.82 5.03
CA GLN A 119 3.03 -9.70 6.42
C GLN A 119 4.13 -9.90 7.48
N THR A 120 5.39 -10.00 7.06
CA THR A 120 6.54 -10.21 7.95
C THR A 120 7.12 -8.89 8.45
N TRP A 121 7.71 -8.88 9.65
CA TRP A 121 8.25 -7.65 10.23
C TRP A 121 9.50 -7.12 9.49
N TRP A 122 10.30 -8.01 8.89
CA TRP A 122 11.51 -7.68 8.13
C TRP A 122 11.25 -7.30 6.67
N THR A 123 9.99 -7.21 6.23
CA THR A 123 9.66 -6.68 4.90
C THR A 123 9.26 -5.21 5.02
N PRO A 124 9.95 -4.29 4.34
CA PRO A 124 9.61 -2.87 4.40
C PRO A 124 8.29 -2.58 3.67
N ARG A 125 7.73 -1.41 3.94
CA ARG A 125 6.72 -0.78 3.10
C ARG A 125 7.45 -0.17 1.91
N VAL A 126 7.10 -0.58 0.70
CA VAL A 126 7.83 -0.21 -0.51
C VAL A 126 6.99 0.70 -1.39
N VAL A 127 7.66 1.68 -1.99
CA VAL A 127 7.14 2.49 -3.08
C VAL A 127 7.71 1.94 -4.38
N LEU A 128 6.85 1.71 -5.36
CA LEU A 128 7.19 1.14 -6.66
C LEU A 128 6.38 1.82 -7.77
N PRO A 129 6.81 1.75 -9.04
CA PRO A 129 5.94 2.09 -10.15
C PRO A 129 4.67 1.25 -10.10
N THR A 130 3.51 1.88 -10.26
CA THR A 130 2.19 1.24 -10.16
C THR A 130 2.08 -0.02 -11.04
N PRO A 131 2.55 -0.04 -12.30
CA PRO A 131 2.52 -1.26 -13.12
C PRO A 131 3.35 -2.41 -12.55
N THR A 132 4.52 -2.09 -11.97
CA THR A 132 5.40 -3.07 -11.32
C THR A 132 4.75 -3.64 -10.07
N LEU A 133 4.18 -2.78 -9.22
CA LEU A 133 3.46 -3.18 -8.02
C LEU A 133 2.26 -4.07 -8.36
N ILE A 134 1.47 -3.68 -9.37
CA ILE A 134 0.30 -4.45 -9.80
C ILE A 134 0.72 -5.84 -10.26
N ARG A 135 1.78 -5.92 -11.08
CA ARG A 135 2.30 -7.20 -11.59
C ARG A 135 2.81 -8.09 -10.45
N ALA A 136 3.58 -7.53 -9.51
CA ALA A 136 4.13 -8.24 -8.37
C ALA A 136 3.03 -8.74 -7.40
N SER A 137 1.89 -8.07 -7.35
CA SER A 137 0.76 -8.41 -6.47
C SER A 137 -0.26 -9.35 -7.12
N ARG A 138 0.02 -9.90 -8.32
CA ARG A 138 -0.90 -10.84 -8.98
C ARG A 138 -0.87 -12.19 -8.26
N SER A 139 -2.04 -12.75 -8.03
CA SER A 139 -2.21 -14.12 -7.56
C SER A 139 -3.41 -14.75 -8.26
N VAL A 140 -3.35 -16.07 -8.47
CA VAL A 140 -4.41 -16.81 -9.16
C VAL A 140 -5.72 -16.67 -8.39
N GLY A 141 -6.81 -16.37 -9.11
CA GLY A 141 -8.14 -16.20 -8.51
C GLY A 141 -8.39 -14.84 -7.86
N TRP A 142 -7.40 -13.95 -7.78
CA TRP A 142 -7.60 -12.59 -7.28
C TRP A 142 -8.00 -11.63 -8.41
N ARG A 143 -8.94 -10.73 -8.11
CA ARG A 143 -9.40 -9.67 -9.02
C ARG A 143 -9.00 -8.31 -8.47
N LEU A 144 -8.35 -7.50 -9.31
CA LEU A 144 -7.99 -6.12 -9.00
C LEU A 144 -9.19 -5.21 -9.25
N SER A 145 -9.50 -4.35 -8.28
CA SER A 145 -10.46 -3.26 -8.37
C SER A 145 -9.84 -1.95 -7.86
N ARG A 146 -10.47 -0.81 -8.16
CA ARG A 146 -10.00 0.52 -7.77
C ARG A 146 -11.06 1.25 -6.97
N ARG A 147 -10.62 1.92 -5.91
CA ARG A 147 -11.45 2.85 -5.12
C ARG A 147 -10.68 4.14 -4.89
N GLN A 148 -11.32 5.29 -5.05
CA GLN A 148 -10.69 6.58 -4.84
C GLN A 148 -10.99 7.07 -3.42
N LEU A 149 -9.96 7.48 -2.67
CA LEU A 149 -10.13 8.18 -1.39
C LEU A 149 -10.92 9.49 -1.60
N ARG A 150 -11.82 9.78 -0.66
CA ARG A 150 -12.63 11.01 -0.62
C ARG A 150 -11.85 12.16 -0.01
#